data_AF-A0AAC9MUY3-F1
#
_entry.id   AF-A0AAC9MUY3-F1
#
_cell.length_a   1.000
_cell.length_b   1.000
_cell.length_c   1.000
_cell.angle_alpha   90.00
_cell.angle_beta   90.00
_cell.angle_gamma   90.00
#
_symmetry.space_group_name_H-M   'P 1'
#
loop_
_entity.id
_entity.type
_entity.pdbx_description
1 polymer ?
#
loop_
_entity_poly.entity_id
_entity_poly.type
_entity_poly.pdbx_seq_one_letter_code
_entity_poly.pdbx_strand_id
1 'polypeptide(L)'
;MWQRLKKARDQRGFTLVELLVVIAIIGILAAIIAPNAFKAIENGKVAAAEADYKAIKAAALNFYTDIGKWPDSSTEGTDPGFVTKPSSSSNINDKDLDNWNGPYLERWPSKNPWGGSYTYKNSDGSALGWSSSAKWLELDKVPNASYNKLKTDLGNDVVNKNSSDTVCILISQD
;
A
#
# COMPACT_ATOMS: atom_id res chain seq x y z
N MET A 1 -44.01 -14.89 66.66
CA MET A 1 -43.15 -13.69 66.71
C MET A 1 -41.86 -14.00 65.95
N TRP A 2 -41.80 -13.67 64.65
CA TRP A 2 -40.63 -13.95 63.80
C TRP A 2 -39.96 -12.61 63.43
N GLN A 3 -38.83 -12.31 64.06
CA GLN A 3 -38.02 -11.14 63.70
C GLN A 3 -37.19 -11.46 62.45
N ARG A 4 -37.53 -10.81 61.33
CA ARG A 4 -36.76 -10.86 60.08
C ARG A 4 -35.51 -10.00 60.27
N LEU A 5 -34.36 -10.63 60.51
CA LEU A 5 -33.07 -9.96 60.49
C LEU A 5 -32.77 -9.52 59.05
N LYS A 6 -32.89 -8.22 58.77
CA LYS A 6 -32.39 -7.60 57.54
C LYS A 6 -30.87 -7.69 57.56
N LYS A 7 -30.32 -8.65 56.83
CA LYS A 7 -28.89 -8.73 56.50
C LYS A 7 -28.53 -7.45 55.72
N ALA A 8 -27.84 -6.52 56.35
CA ALA A 8 -27.29 -5.36 55.65
C ALA A 8 -26.34 -5.87 54.57
N ARG A 9 -26.63 -5.56 53.29
CA ARG A 9 -25.68 -5.81 52.21
C ARG A 9 -24.52 -4.83 52.43
N ASP A 10 -23.38 -5.37 52.84
CA ASP A 10 -22.11 -4.68 52.91
C ASP A 10 -21.74 -4.24 51.48
N GLN A 11 -22.16 -3.04 51.08
CA GLN A 11 -21.77 -2.46 49.80
C GLN A 11 -20.37 -1.91 49.96
N ARG A 12 -19.37 -2.79 49.75
CA ARG A 12 -17.98 -2.38 49.61
C ARG A 12 -17.85 -1.57 48.32
N GLY A 13 -17.71 -0.26 48.47
CA GLY A 13 -17.41 0.64 47.37
C GLY A 13 -15.97 0.47 46.90
N PHE A 14 -15.71 0.68 45.61
CA PHE A 14 -14.37 0.74 45.03
C PHE A 14 -13.56 1.85 45.70
N THR A 15 -12.36 1.56 46.17
CA THR A 15 -11.46 2.60 46.69
C THR A 15 -10.75 3.32 45.55
N LEU A 16 -10.42 4.60 45.74
CA LEU A 16 -9.61 5.36 44.78
C LEU A 16 -8.24 4.72 44.53
N VAL A 17 -7.67 4.07 45.56
CA VAL A 17 -6.38 3.39 45.48
C VAL A 17 -6.45 2.18 44.57
N GLU A 18 -7.54 1.39 44.62
CA GLU A 18 -7.74 0.25 43.72
C GLU A 18 -7.82 0.70 42.26
N LEU A 19 -8.52 1.80 41.98
CA LEU A 19 -8.57 2.34 40.62
C LEU A 19 -7.21 2.87 40.17
N LEU A 20 -6.45 3.52 41.06
CA LEU A 20 -5.13 4.08 40.77
C LEU A 20 -4.11 2.99 40.39
N VAL A 21 -4.08 1.88 41.14
CA VAL A 21 -3.20 0.75 40.82
C VAL A 21 -3.56 0.12 39.47
N VAL A 22 -4.85 0.00 39.15
CA VAL A 22 -5.30 -0.57 37.87
C VAL A 22 -4.87 0.28 36.69
N ILE A 23 -5.08 1.61 36.74
CA ILE A 23 -4.66 2.49 35.64
C ILE A 23 -3.14 2.57 35.52
N ALA A 24 -2.39 2.43 36.63
CA ALA A 24 -0.93 2.36 36.60
C ALA A 24 -0.44 1.11 35.87
N ILE A 25 -1.02 -0.06 36.16
CA ILE A 25 -0.69 -1.31 35.47
C ILE A 25 -1.08 -1.24 33.98
N ILE A 26 -2.27 -0.72 33.65
CA ILE A 26 -2.70 -0.52 32.25
C ILE A 26 -1.74 0.42 31.52
N GLY A 27 -1.29 1.50 32.17
CA GLY A 27 -0.33 2.45 31.61
C GLY A 27 1.02 1.79 31.27
N ILE A 28 1.55 0.95 32.16
CA ILE A 28 2.80 0.22 31.93
C ILE A 28 2.65 -0.76 30.75
N LEU A 29 1.56 -1.53 30.72
CA LEU A 29 1.31 -2.48 29.64
C LEU A 29 1.12 -1.78 28.29
N ALA A 30 0.38 -0.68 28.26
CA ALA A 30 0.16 0.12 27.05
C ALA A 30 1.48 0.69 26.48
N ALA A 31 2.37 1.18 27.35
CA ALA A 31 3.66 1.73 26.94
C ALA A 31 4.56 0.70 26.24
N ILE A 32 4.50 -0.57 26.65
CA ILE A 32 5.29 -1.67 26.07
C ILE A 32 4.70 -2.13 24.73
N ILE A 33 3.37 -2.25 24.65
CA ILE A 33 2.69 -2.86 23.50
C ILE A 33 2.57 -1.88 22.32
N ALA A 34 2.32 -0.61 22.59
CA ALA A 34 1.99 0.36 21.53
C ALA A 34 3.04 0.47 20.41
N PRO A 35 4.37 0.60 20.68
CA PRO A 35 5.37 0.70 19.62
C PRO A 35 5.43 -0.54 18.72
N ASN A 36 5.23 -1.73 19.29
CA ASN A 36 5.25 -2.98 18.53
C ASN A 36 4.01 -3.11 17.64
N ALA A 37 2.84 -2.66 18.13
CA ALA A 37 1.62 -2.64 17.33
C ALA A 37 1.78 -1.73 16.09
N PHE A 38 2.35 -0.53 16.24
CA PHE A 38 2.59 0.36 15.10
C PHE A 38 3.54 -0.24 14.07
N LYS A 39 4.63 -0.88 14.51
CA LYS A 39 5.55 -1.58 13.59
C LYS A 39 4.86 -2.73 12.85
N ALA A 40 4.01 -3.50 13.51
CA ALA A 40 3.27 -4.60 12.88
C ALA A 40 2.30 -4.09 11.81
N ILE A 41 1.57 -3.00 12.09
CA ILE A 41 0.69 -2.34 11.11
C ILE A 41 1.50 -1.87 9.91
N GLU A 42 2.65 -1.23 10.15
CA GLU A 42 3.51 -0.71 9.08
C GLU A 42 4.08 -1.82 8.20
N ASN A 43 4.52 -2.92 8.80
CA ASN A 43 4.96 -4.11 8.06
C ASN A 43 3.82 -4.70 7.21
N GLY A 44 2.59 -4.70 7.72
CA GLY A 44 1.42 -5.14 6.96
C GLY A 44 1.13 -4.24 5.76
N LYS A 45 1.30 -2.92 5.90
CA LYS A 45 1.18 -1.97 4.79
C LYS A 45 2.23 -2.20 3.70
N VAL A 46 3.49 -2.42 4.10
CA VAL A 46 4.58 -2.76 3.16
C VAL A 46 4.25 -4.04 2.39
N ALA A 47 3.83 -5.10 3.09
CA ALA A 47 3.47 -6.37 2.46
C ALA A 47 2.28 -6.24 1.49
N ALA A 48 1.28 -5.43 1.84
CA ALA A 48 0.17 -5.13 0.94
C ALA A 48 0.65 -4.38 -0.32
N ALA A 49 1.51 -3.37 -0.17
CA ALA A 49 2.05 -2.63 -1.30
C ALA A 49 2.88 -3.52 -2.25
N GLU A 50 3.65 -4.47 -1.70
CA GLU A 50 4.39 -5.45 -2.50
C GLU A 50 3.48 -6.42 -3.25
N ALA A 51 2.39 -6.86 -2.62
CA ALA A 51 1.40 -7.72 -3.25
C ALA A 51 0.72 -6.98 -4.42
N ASP A 52 0.28 -5.74 -4.19
CA ASP A 52 -0.30 -4.87 -5.22
C ASP A 52 0.70 -4.65 -6.37
N TYR A 53 1.95 -4.33 -6.07
CA TYR A 53 3.00 -4.17 -7.07
C TYR A 53 3.20 -5.43 -7.91
N LYS A 54 3.28 -6.62 -7.29
CA LYS A 54 3.46 -7.89 -8.01
C LYS A 54 2.28 -8.18 -8.94
N ALA A 55 1.05 -7.94 -8.48
CA ALA A 55 -0.14 -8.10 -9.31
C ALA A 55 -0.14 -7.12 -10.50
N ILE A 56 0.17 -5.84 -10.26
CA ILE A 56 0.26 -4.81 -11.30
C ILE A 56 1.38 -5.12 -12.30
N LYS A 57 2.56 -5.56 -11.82
CA LYS A 57 3.68 -5.96 -12.68
C LYS A 57 3.29 -7.13 -13.59
N ALA A 58 2.62 -8.15 -13.05
CA ALA A 58 2.13 -9.27 -13.84
C ALA A 58 1.10 -8.80 -14.89
N ALA A 59 0.17 -7.92 -14.51
CA ALA A 59 -0.81 -7.34 -15.42
C ALA A 59 -0.15 -6.55 -16.56
N ALA A 60 0.88 -5.75 -16.24
CA ALA A 60 1.64 -4.99 -17.23
C ALA A 60 2.37 -5.88 -18.23
N LEU A 61 2.96 -6.99 -17.76
CA LEU A 61 3.63 -7.97 -18.63
C LEU A 61 2.63 -8.71 -19.53
N ASN A 62 1.46 -9.08 -19.00
CA ASN A 62 0.40 -9.71 -19.81
C ASN A 62 -0.13 -8.74 -20.88
N PHE A 63 -0.38 -7.47 -20.52
CA PHE A 63 -0.75 -6.44 -21.47
C PHE A 63 0.28 -6.32 -22.61
N TYR A 64 1.57 -6.26 -22.26
CA TYR A 64 2.64 -6.21 -23.24
C TYR A 64 2.70 -7.46 -24.13
N THR A 65 2.41 -8.63 -23.58
CA THR A 65 2.41 -9.90 -24.33
C THR A 65 1.31 -9.93 -25.39
N ASP A 66 0.11 -9.44 -25.07
CA ASP A 66 -1.04 -9.49 -25.98
C ASP A 66 -1.01 -8.37 -27.02
N ILE A 67 -0.62 -7.16 -26.61
CA ILE A 67 -0.68 -5.96 -27.44
C ILE A 67 0.66 -5.69 -28.13
N GLY A 68 1.75 -6.27 -27.64
CA GLY A 68 3.12 -6.03 -28.10
C GLY A 68 3.67 -4.65 -27.71
N LYS A 69 2.92 -3.89 -26.92
CA LYS A 69 3.25 -2.52 -26.50
C LYS A 69 2.88 -2.30 -25.05
N TRP A 70 3.65 -1.45 -24.38
CA TRP A 70 3.36 -1.04 -23.02
C TRP A 70 2.25 0.02 -23.01
N PRO A 71 1.39 0.05 -21.97
CA PRO A 71 0.44 1.14 -21.79
C PRO A 71 1.12 2.50 -21.70
N ASP A 72 0.36 3.56 -21.97
CA ASP A 72 0.79 4.91 -21.67
C ASP A 72 0.93 5.15 -20.17
N SER A 73 1.66 6.21 -19.81
CA SER A 73 1.67 6.70 -18.44
C SER A 73 0.24 7.04 -18.01
N SER A 74 -0.19 6.52 -16.86
CA SER A 74 -1.49 6.82 -16.28
C SER A 74 -1.48 8.18 -15.59
N THR A 75 -2.68 8.69 -15.31
CA THR A 75 -2.86 9.75 -14.32
C THR A 75 -2.90 9.11 -12.91
N GLU A 76 -2.77 9.92 -11.87
CA GLU A 76 -2.80 9.45 -10.48
C GLU A 76 -4.08 8.70 -10.17
N GLY A 77 -3.96 7.45 -9.71
CA GLY A 77 -5.10 6.63 -9.27
C GLY A 77 -5.99 6.12 -10.40
N THR A 78 -5.63 6.32 -11.67
CA THR A 78 -6.39 5.81 -12.81
C THR A 78 -5.79 4.52 -13.36
N ASP A 79 -6.64 3.60 -13.81
CA ASP A 79 -6.25 2.39 -14.53
C ASP A 79 -5.54 2.76 -15.86
N PRO A 80 -4.31 2.30 -16.14
CA PRO A 80 -3.64 2.48 -17.43
C PRO A 80 -4.21 1.61 -18.56
N GLY A 81 -5.14 0.71 -18.27
CA GLY A 81 -5.73 -0.22 -19.24
C GLY A 81 -5.59 -1.70 -18.84
N PHE A 82 -5.27 -1.96 -17.57
CA PHE A 82 -5.14 -3.32 -17.03
C PHE A 82 -6.47 -3.92 -16.61
N VAL A 83 -7.45 -3.09 -16.24
CA VAL A 83 -8.79 -3.55 -15.82
C VAL A 83 -9.79 -3.32 -16.94
N THR A 84 -9.74 -2.16 -17.55
CA THR A 84 -10.65 -1.74 -18.61
C THR A 84 -9.89 -1.57 -19.91
N LYS A 85 -10.48 -1.97 -21.04
CA LYS A 85 -9.86 -1.77 -22.35
C LYS A 85 -9.58 -0.27 -22.55
N PRO A 86 -8.31 0.14 -22.72
CA PRO A 86 -7.99 1.55 -22.90
C PRO A 86 -8.42 2.03 -24.29
N SER A 87 -8.57 3.34 -24.44
CA SER A 87 -8.78 3.97 -25.74
C SER A 87 -7.45 4.11 -26.50
N SER A 88 -7.52 4.24 -27.82
CA SER A 88 -6.34 4.52 -28.65
C SER A 88 -5.63 5.80 -28.21
N SER A 89 -4.31 5.81 -28.35
CA SER A 89 -3.40 6.89 -27.96
C SER A 89 -2.29 7.07 -28.99
N SER A 90 -1.33 7.96 -28.70
CA SER A 90 -0.13 8.13 -29.53
C SER A 90 0.73 6.87 -29.61
N ASN A 91 0.70 6.00 -28.59
CA ASN A 91 1.53 4.79 -28.55
C ASN A 91 0.77 3.53 -28.97
N ILE A 92 -0.54 3.45 -28.69
CA ILE A 92 -1.38 2.28 -28.95
C ILE A 92 -2.54 2.67 -29.86
N ASN A 93 -2.65 2.08 -31.04
CA ASN A 93 -3.75 2.35 -31.98
C ASN A 93 -4.90 1.33 -31.83
N ASP A 94 -6.02 1.55 -32.52
CA ASP A 94 -7.20 0.66 -32.45
C ASP A 94 -6.89 -0.78 -32.87
N LYS A 95 -5.99 -1.00 -33.84
CA LYS A 95 -5.61 -2.36 -34.28
C LYS A 95 -4.78 -3.09 -33.23
N ASP A 96 -3.94 -2.37 -32.50
CA ASP A 96 -3.20 -2.94 -31.38
C ASP A 96 -4.19 -3.39 -30.28
N LEU A 97 -5.23 -2.58 -30.04
CA LEU A 97 -6.27 -2.82 -29.05
C LEU A 97 -7.25 -3.95 -29.43
N ASP A 98 -7.31 -4.36 -30.69
CA ASP A 98 -8.07 -5.54 -31.10
C ASP A 98 -7.53 -6.82 -30.45
N ASN A 99 -6.24 -6.84 -30.09
CA ASN A 99 -5.61 -7.95 -29.38
C ASN A 99 -5.76 -7.87 -27.85
N TRP A 100 -6.42 -6.83 -27.32
CA TRP A 100 -6.64 -6.72 -25.87
C TRP A 100 -7.52 -7.89 -25.38
N ASN A 101 -6.98 -8.70 -24.47
CA ASN A 101 -7.62 -9.89 -23.92
C ASN A 101 -7.78 -9.80 -22.39
N GLY A 102 -7.83 -8.57 -21.87
CA GLY A 102 -8.03 -8.31 -20.45
C GLY A 102 -9.47 -8.63 -19.97
N PRO A 103 -9.77 -8.38 -18.69
CA PRO A 103 -8.94 -7.68 -17.71
C PRO A 103 -7.70 -8.47 -17.29
N TYR A 104 -6.55 -7.80 -17.24
CA TYR A 104 -5.28 -8.34 -16.74
C TYR A 104 -5.14 -8.18 -15.21
N LEU A 105 -5.99 -7.36 -14.61
CA LEU A 105 -6.09 -7.12 -13.18
C LEU A 105 -7.57 -7.09 -12.78
N GLU A 106 -7.94 -7.74 -11.68
CA GLU A 106 -9.35 -7.79 -11.23
C GLU A 106 -9.90 -6.39 -10.93
N ARG A 107 -9.08 -5.53 -10.33
CA ARG A 107 -9.44 -4.15 -10.02
C ARG A 107 -8.19 -3.30 -9.79
N TRP A 108 -8.23 -2.06 -10.27
CA TRP A 108 -7.19 -1.07 -9.98
C TRP A 108 -7.31 -0.62 -8.52
N PRO A 109 -6.22 -0.65 -7.74
CA PRO A 109 -6.27 -0.17 -6.36
C PRO A 109 -6.54 1.34 -6.35
N SER A 110 -7.66 1.73 -5.73
CA SER A 110 -8.05 3.14 -5.63
C SER A 110 -7.10 3.95 -4.74
N LYS A 111 -6.39 3.28 -3.82
CA LYS A 111 -5.41 3.87 -2.90
C LYS A 111 -4.34 2.84 -2.57
N ASN A 112 -3.14 3.33 -2.26
CA ASN A 112 -2.09 2.54 -1.65
C ASN A 112 -2.29 2.41 -0.12
N PRO A 113 -1.53 1.54 0.56
CA PRO A 113 -1.67 1.29 2.01
C PRO A 113 -1.46 2.50 2.93
N TRP A 114 -0.86 3.58 2.42
CA TRP A 114 -0.66 4.84 3.14
C TRP A 114 -1.70 5.90 2.76
N GLY A 115 -2.67 5.57 1.91
CA GLY A 115 -3.75 6.45 1.49
C GLY A 115 -3.40 7.40 0.34
N GLY A 116 -2.21 7.26 -0.24
CA GLY A 116 -1.84 7.87 -1.53
C GLY A 116 -2.39 7.07 -2.71
N SER A 117 -1.94 7.42 -3.91
CA SER A 117 -2.35 6.77 -5.16
C SER A 117 -1.25 5.87 -5.73
N TYR A 118 -1.65 4.96 -6.60
CA TYR A 118 -0.76 4.28 -7.54
C TYR A 118 -0.79 4.99 -8.89
N THR A 119 0.36 5.21 -9.49
CA THR A 119 0.49 5.80 -10.83
C THR A 119 1.43 4.96 -11.67
N TYR A 120 0.96 4.44 -12.79
CA TYR A 120 1.81 3.73 -13.73
C TYR A 120 2.53 4.74 -14.63
N LYS A 121 3.83 4.55 -14.81
CA LYS A 121 4.68 5.40 -15.63
C LYS A 121 5.37 4.58 -16.70
N ASN A 122 5.37 5.12 -17.92
CA ASN A 122 6.11 4.64 -19.08
C ASN A 122 6.76 5.86 -19.71
N SER A 123 8.03 6.11 -19.37
CA SER A 123 8.75 7.33 -19.75
C SER A 123 10.26 7.20 -19.48
N ASP A 124 11.01 8.29 -19.68
CA ASP A 124 12.44 8.35 -19.38
C ASP A 124 12.70 8.19 -17.87
N GLY A 125 13.39 7.11 -17.51
CA GLY A 125 13.77 6.76 -16.12
C GLY A 125 15.17 7.22 -15.73
N SER A 126 15.90 7.94 -16.58
CA SER A 126 17.29 8.34 -16.31
C SER A 126 17.44 9.19 -15.05
N ALA A 127 16.46 10.05 -14.75
CA ALA A 127 16.43 10.83 -13.51
C ALA A 127 16.31 9.98 -12.24
N LEU A 128 15.85 8.73 -12.38
CA LEU A 128 15.70 7.73 -11.33
C LEU A 128 16.87 6.73 -11.32
N GLY A 129 17.83 6.85 -12.23
CA GLY A 129 18.95 5.92 -12.40
C GLY A 129 18.62 4.68 -13.25
N TRP A 130 17.50 4.69 -13.98
CA TRP A 130 17.09 3.62 -14.90
C TRP A 130 17.32 4.02 -16.37
N SER A 131 17.00 3.13 -17.31
CA SER A 131 17.13 3.44 -18.74
C SER A 131 16.16 4.55 -19.19
N SER A 132 16.41 5.10 -20.39
CA SER A 132 15.53 6.12 -21.00
C SER A 132 14.16 5.58 -21.44
N SER A 133 13.95 4.26 -21.33
CA SER A 133 12.69 3.59 -21.67
C SER A 133 12.25 2.68 -20.51
N ALA A 134 12.04 3.29 -19.34
CA ALA A 134 11.66 2.59 -18.12
C ALA A 134 10.14 2.61 -17.90
N LYS A 135 9.65 1.57 -17.24
CA LYS A 135 8.27 1.39 -16.81
C LYS A 135 8.28 1.13 -15.32
N TRP A 136 7.52 1.89 -14.56
CA TRP A 136 7.53 1.80 -13.10
C TRP A 136 6.17 2.15 -12.50
N LEU A 137 5.99 1.78 -11.25
CA LEU A 137 4.86 2.14 -10.42
C LEU A 137 5.28 3.19 -9.41
N GLU A 138 4.63 4.34 -9.41
CA GLU A 138 4.80 5.37 -8.37
C GLU A 138 3.76 5.19 -7.27
N LEU A 139 4.21 5.26 -6.02
CA LEU A 139 3.40 5.24 -4.82
C LEU A 139 3.60 6.56 -4.08
N ASP A 140 2.53 7.33 -3.92
CA ASP A 140 2.54 8.60 -3.17
C ASP A 140 2.38 8.40 -1.65
N LYS A 141 2.87 9.35 -0.85
CA LYS A 141 2.75 9.40 0.63
C LYS A 141 3.34 8.18 1.35
N VAL A 142 4.42 7.60 0.84
CA VAL A 142 5.10 6.48 1.48
C VAL A 142 6.09 6.99 2.52
N PRO A 143 5.95 6.64 3.81
CA PRO A 143 6.89 7.04 4.84
C PRO A 143 8.30 6.49 4.59
N ASN A 144 9.33 7.25 4.96
CA ASN A 144 10.72 6.85 4.78
C ASN A 144 11.08 5.51 5.46
N ALA A 145 10.47 5.21 6.60
CA ALA A 145 10.67 3.93 7.28
C ALA A 145 10.21 2.74 6.43
N SER A 146 9.11 2.91 5.70
CA SER A 146 8.50 1.90 4.82
C SER A 146 9.30 1.74 3.53
N TYR A 147 9.80 2.84 2.97
CA TYR A 147 10.72 2.82 1.82
C TYR A 147 11.96 1.96 2.08
N ASN A 148 12.61 2.13 3.23
CA ASN A 148 13.80 1.34 3.54
C ASN A 148 13.52 -0.16 3.55
N LYS A 149 12.31 -0.53 4.00
CA LYS A 149 11.88 -1.92 4.01
C LYS A 149 11.57 -2.43 2.60
N LEU A 150 10.81 -1.67 1.81
CA LEU A 150 10.57 -1.98 0.39
C LEU A 150 11.88 -2.14 -0.39
N LYS A 151 12.86 -1.27 -0.16
CA LYS A 151 14.19 -1.37 -0.76
C LYS A 151 14.97 -2.61 -0.31
N THR A 152 14.77 -3.05 0.92
CA THR A 152 15.36 -4.30 1.40
C THR A 152 14.70 -5.51 0.73
N ASP A 153 13.38 -5.47 0.59
CA ASP A 153 12.58 -6.62 0.12
C ASP A 153 12.61 -6.75 -1.42
N LEU A 154 12.69 -5.64 -2.17
CA LEU A 154 12.68 -5.60 -3.63
C LEU A 154 14.04 -5.21 -4.27
N GLY A 155 15.02 -4.82 -3.45
CA GLY A 155 16.37 -4.51 -3.91
C GLY A 155 16.51 -3.19 -4.68
N ASN A 156 17.35 -3.20 -5.71
CA ASN A 156 17.72 -2.00 -6.49
C ASN A 156 16.61 -1.50 -7.42
N ASP A 157 15.49 -2.22 -7.51
CA ASP A 157 14.32 -1.86 -8.31
C ASP A 157 13.47 -0.77 -7.63
N VAL A 158 13.81 -0.36 -6.39
CA VAL A 158 13.08 0.65 -5.62
C VAL A 158 13.93 1.89 -5.42
N VAL A 159 13.37 3.04 -5.82
CA VAL A 159 14.01 4.35 -5.67
C VAL A 159 13.03 5.34 -5.08
N ASN A 160 13.55 6.27 -4.28
CA ASN A 160 12.77 7.39 -3.76
C ASN A 160 12.97 8.61 -4.66
N LYS A 161 11.87 9.25 -5.04
CA LYS A 161 11.91 10.52 -5.76
C LYS A 161 12.22 11.63 -4.76
N ASN A 162 13.49 12.03 -4.73
CA ASN A 162 14.03 13.06 -3.83
C ASN A 162 13.15 14.32 -3.86
N SER A 163 12.23 14.45 -2.88
CA SER A 163 11.39 15.62 -2.50
C SER A 163 9.88 15.36 -2.36
N SER A 164 9.33 14.16 -2.60
CA SER A 164 7.86 14.00 -2.70
C SER A 164 7.22 12.83 -1.95
N ASP A 165 7.83 12.24 -0.92
CA ASP A 165 7.34 11.02 -0.25
C ASP A 165 6.87 9.93 -1.24
N THR A 166 7.46 9.95 -2.44
CA THR A 166 7.04 9.16 -3.58
C THR A 166 8.09 8.09 -3.83
N VAL A 167 7.65 6.85 -3.80
CA VAL A 167 8.49 5.69 -4.06
C VAL A 167 8.16 5.16 -5.44
N CYS A 168 9.19 4.98 -6.26
CA CYS A 168 9.09 4.39 -7.59
C CYS A 168 9.61 2.96 -7.53
N ILE A 169 8.84 2.02 -8.06
CA ILE A 169 9.21 0.59 -8.14
C ILE A 169 9.24 0.17 -9.61
N LEU A 170 10.41 -0.27 -10.08
CA LEU A 170 10.65 -0.67 -11.47
C LEU A 170 9.80 -1.88 -11.86
N ILE A 171 9.14 -1.81 -13.01
CA ILE A 171 8.41 -2.92 -13.63
C ILE A 171 9.26 -3.55 -14.73
N SER A 172 9.76 -2.72 -15.66
CA SER A 172 10.62 -3.14 -16.78
C SER A 172 11.47 -1.97 -17.27
N GLN A 173 12.63 -2.25 -17.84
CA GLN A 173 13.46 -1.28 -18.56
C GLN A 173 14.16 -1.98 -19.72
N ASP A 174 14.33 -1.25 -20.82
CA ASP A 174 14.95 -1.70 -22.06
C ASP A 174 16.23 -0.90 -22.33
#